data_AF-A0A965UT20-F1
#
_entry.id   AF-A0A965UT20-F1
#
_cell.length_a   1.000
_cell.length_b   1.000
_cell.length_c   1.000
_cell.angle_alpha   90.00
_cell.angle_beta   90.00
_cell.angle_gamma   90.00
#
_symmetry.space_group_name_H-M   'P 1'
#
loop_
_entity.id
_entity.type
_entity.pdbx_description
1 polymer ?
#
loop_
_entity_poly.entity_id
_entity_poly.type
_entity_poly.pdbx_seq_one_letter_code
_entity_poly.pdbx_strand_id
1 'polypeptide(L)' 'REVLDRRAADIMNHTPCDGMTLRDWFAGRALAGWIASTRDPEASEWDATWWARKAYQTADAMLKAREEKP' A
#
# COMPACT_ATOMS: atom_id res chain seq x y z
N ARG A 1 -26.22 -1.57 -23.27
CA ARG A 1 -25.10 -2.44 -22.81
C ARG A 1 -23.73 -1.75 -22.94
N GLU A 2 -23.57 -0.69 -23.73
CA GLU A 2 -22.30 0.06 -23.85
C GLU A 2 -21.98 1.01 -22.66
N VAL A 3 -22.99 1.48 -21.91
CA VAL A 3 -22.78 2.44 -20.80
C VAL A 3 -22.14 1.78 -19.56
N LEU A 4 -22.31 0.48 -19.38
CA LEU A 4 -21.71 -0.27 -18.27
C LEU A 4 -20.26 -0.67 -18.54
N ASP A 5 -19.88 -0.80 -19.81
CA ASP A 5 -18.54 -1.20 -20.25
C ASP A 5 -17.53 -0.04 -20.12
N ARG A 6 -17.97 1.19 -20.40
CA ARG A 6 -17.16 2.41 -20.21
C ARG A 6 -16.81 2.68 -18.74
N ARG A 7 -17.70 2.32 -17.79
CA ARG A 7 -17.42 2.46 -16.35
C ARG A 7 -16.37 1.48 -15.84
N ALA A 8 -16.25 0.31 -16.45
CA ALA A 8 -15.20 -0.65 -16.09
C ALA A 8 -13.82 -0.18 -16.58
N ALA A 9 -13.75 0.43 -17.77
CA ALA A 9 -12.53 1.03 -18.31
C ALA A 9 -12.03 2.22 -17.47
N ASP A 10 -12.93 3.09 -17.00
CA ASP A 10 -12.55 4.24 -16.15
C ASP A 10 -12.01 3.83 -14.77
N ILE A 11 -12.51 2.72 -14.20
CA ILE A 11 -12.00 2.18 -12.93
C ILE A 11 -10.59 1.59 -13.10
N MET A 12 -10.27 1.07 -14.30
CA MET A 12 -8.95 0.51 -14.61
C MET A 12 -7.93 1.55 -15.09
N ASN A 13 -8.35 2.79 -15.39
CA ASN A 13 -7.49 3.88 -15.87
C ASN A 13 -7.06 4.86 -14.77
N HIS A 14 -7.42 4.61 -13.51
CA HIS A 14 -6.74 5.17 -12.35
C HIS A 14 -5.49 4.34 -12.04
N THR A 15 -4.55 4.33 -12.99
CA THR A 15 -3.17 3.92 -12.74
C THR A 15 -2.72 4.62 -11.46
N PRO A 16 -2.12 3.91 -10.49
CA PRO A 16 -1.69 4.52 -9.25
C PRO A 16 -0.58 5.52 -9.59
N CYS A 17 -0.97 6.80 -9.66
CA CYS A 17 -0.15 8.00 -9.62
C CYS A 17 1.14 7.92 -10.47
N ASP A 18 1.19 8.63 -11.61
CA ASP A 18 2.46 8.86 -12.31
C ASP A 18 3.56 9.25 -11.31
N GLY A 19 4.58 8.39 -11.17
CA GLY A 19 5.68 8.58 -10.21
C GLY A 19 5.70 7.66 -8.97
N MET A 20 4.66 6.85 -8.71
CA MET A 20 4.74 5.82 -7.65
C MET A 20 5.56 4.60 -8.10
N THR A 21 6.46 4.16 -7.23
CA THR A 21 7.20 2.91 -7.38
C THR A 21 6.42 1.72 -6.79
N LEU A 22 6.82 0.49 -7.15
CA LEU A 22 6.29 -0.73 -6.54
C LEU A 22 6.48 -0.71 -5.00
N ARG A 23 7.54 -0.06 -4.51
CA ARG A 23 7.79 0.14 -3.08
C ARG A 23 6.68 0.97 -2.43
N ASP A 24 6.28 2.07 -3.07
CA ASP A 24 5.24 2.97 -2.56
C ASP A 24 3.88 2.26 -2.52
N TRP A 25 3.59 1.42 -3.52
CA TRP A 25 2.41 0.58 -3.53
C TRP A 25 2.38 -0.41 -2.36
N PHE A 26 3.49 -1.13 -2.11
CA PHE A 26 3.59 -2.05 -0.97
C PHE A 26 3.49 -1.31 0.37
N ALA A 27 4.12 -0.14 0.48
CA ALA A 27 4.08 0.67 1.70
C ALA A 27 2.64 1.10 2.01
N GLY A 28 1.90 1.62 1.03
CA GLY A 28 0.50 2.00 1.21
C GLY A 28 -0.39 0.82 1.63
N ARG A 29 -0.18 -0.36 1.02
CA ARG A 29 -0.89 -1.60 1.38
C ARG A 29 -0.58 -2.06 2.80
N ALA A 30 0.69 -2.03 3.19
CA ALA A 30 1.11 -2.39 4.55
C ALA A 30 0.51 -1.42 5.57
N LEU A 31 0.62 -0.11 5.32
CA LEU A 31 0.08 0.94 6.19
C LEU A 31 -1.41 0.75 6.46
N ALA A 32 -2.21 0.52 5.41
CA ALA A 32 -3.64 0.30 5.54
C ALA A 32 -3.96 -0.93 6.41
N GLY A 33 -3.24 -2.05 6.21
CA GLY A 33 -3.41 -3.25 7.02
C GLY A 33 -3.02 -3.05 8.48
N TRP A 34 -1.91 -2.37 8.72
CA TRP A 34 -1.40 -2.07 10.06
C TRP A 34 -2.36 -1.16 10.85
N ILE A 35 -2.85 -0.07 10.26
CA ILE A 35 -3.81 0.83 10.91
C ILE A 35 -5.13 0.09 11.22
N ALA A 36 -5.61 -0.75 10.30
CA ALA A 36 -6.87 -1.47 10.50
C ALA A 36 -6.78 -2.59 11.55
N SER A 37 -5.58 -3.12 11.82
CA SER A 37 -5.38 -4.30 12.68
C SER A 37 -4.68 -4.00 14.00
N THR A 38 -4.14 -2.79 14.19
CA THR A 38 -3.48 -2.43 15.44
C THR A 38 -4.45 -2.53 16.62
N ARG A 39 -4.02 -3.24 17.67
CA ARG A 39 -4.71 -3.37 18.96
C ARG A 39 -3.88 -2.79 20.10
N ASP A 40 -2.76 -2.16 19.76
CA ASP A 40 -1.88 -1.54 20.74
C ASP A 40 -2.62 -0.33 21.34
N PRO A 41 -2.82 -0.27 22.66
CA PRO A 41 -3.45 0.87 23.32
C PRO A 41 -2.70 2.18 23.05
N GLU A 42 -1.38 2.12 22.84
CA GLU A 42 -0.53 3.28 22.56
C GLU A 42 -0.52 3.66 21.08
N ALA A 43 -1.19 2.91 20.19
CA ALA A 43 -1.24 3.22 18.75
C ALA A 43 -1.82 4.61 18.45
N SER A 44 -2.63 5.15 19.37
CA SER A 44 -3.18 6.50 19.27
C SER A 44 -2.11 7.60 19.46
N GLU A 45 -0.98 7.27 20.08
CA GLU A 45 0.14 8.19 20.34
C GLU A 45 1.21 8.12 19.23
N TRP A 46 1.15 7.12 18.35
CA TRP A 46 2.11 6.98 17.26
C TRP A 46 1.86 8.04 16.19
N ASP A 47 2.91 8.78 15.85
CA ASP A 47 2.83 9.79 14.81
C ASP A 47 2.84 9.18 13.40
N ALA A 48 2.49 10.00 12.40
CA ALA A 48 2.49 9.57 11.00
C ALA A 48 3.89 9.12 10.53
N THR A 49 4.96 9.65 11.13
CA THR A 49 6.35 9.31 10.81
C THR A 49 6.65 7.86 11.16
N TRP A 50 6.22 7.40 12.33
CA TRP A 50 6.39 6.03 12.79
C TRP A 50 5.69 5.05 11.85
N TRP A 51 4.44 5.33 11.51
CA TRP A 51 3.64 4.52 10.59
C TRP A 51 4.27 4.44 9.20
N ALA A 52 4.70 5.57 8.65
CA ALA A 52 5.38 5.61 7.36
C ALA A 52 6.66 4.75 7.39
N ARG A 53 7.47 4.86 8.45
CA ARG A 53 8.69 4.04 8.59
C ARG A 53 8.38 2.55 8.59
N LYS A 54 7.38 2.09 9.36
CA LYS A 54 6.99 0.67 9.42
C LYS A 54 6.43 0.16 8.09
N ALA A 55 5.66 0.98 7.40
CA ALA A 55 5.13 0.67 6.09
C ALA A 55 6.24 0.46 5.05
N TYR A 56 7.21 1.38 4.98
CA TYR A 56 8.35 1.25 4.06
C TYR A 56 9.29 0.11 4.44
N GLN A 57 9.51 -0.17 5.73
CA GLN A 57 10.26 -1.35 6.16
C GLN A 57 9.61 -2.65 5.70
N THR A 58 8.28 -2.72 5.77
CA THR A 58 7.53 -3.88 5.27
C THR A 58 7.63 -3.99 3.75
N ALA A 59 7.52 -2.87 3.04
CA ALA A 59 7.68 -2.83 1.58
C ALA A 59 9.07 -3.32 1.13
N ASP A 60 10.13 -2.88 1.80
CA ASP A 60 11.50 -3.30 1.52
C ASP A 60 11.69 -4.80 1.74
N ALA A 61 11.08 -5.36 2.80
CA ALA A 61 11.10 -6.79 3.05
C ALA A 61 10.37 -7.59 1.95
N MET A 62 9.25 -7.09 1.43
CA MET A 62 8.52 -7.72 0.33
C MET A 62 9.30 -7.71 -0.98
N LEU A 63 10.01 -6.60 -1.27
CA LEU A 63 10.90 -6.51 -2.44
C LEU A 63 12.07 -7.49 -2.32
N LYS A 64 12.72 -7.55 -1.15
CA LYS A 64 13.80 -8.50 -0.90
C LYS A 64 13.34 -9.95 -1.06
N ALA A 65 12.20 -10.32 -0.47
CA ALA A 65 11.64 -11.67 -0.60
C ALA A 65 11.33 -12.04 -2.07
N ARG A 66 11.04 -11.05 -2.93
CA ARG A 66 10.83 -11.26 -4.36
C ARG A 66 12.14 -11.53 -5.12
N GLU A 67 13.24 -10.94 -4.68
CA GLU A 67 14.58 -11.18 -5.24
C GLU A 67 15.11 -12.56 -4.87
N GLU A 68 14.75 -13.05 -3.68
CA GLU A 68 15.08 -14.38 -3.14
C GLU A 68 14.25 -15.52 -3.78
N LYS A 69 13.99 -15.49 -5.10
CA LYS A 69 13.25 -16.56 -5.81
C LYS A 69 13.70 -17.97 -5.33
N PRO A 70 12.76 -18.92 -5.20
CA PRO A 70 13.01 -20.24 -4.62
C PRO A 70 14.12 -21.03 -5.32
#